data_AF-A0A1H1V6F0-F1
#
_entry.id   AF-A0A1H1V6F0-F1
#
_cell.length_a   1.000
_cell.length_b   1.000
_cell.length_c   1.000
_cell.angle_alpha   90.00
_cell.angle_beta   90.00
_cell.angle_gamma   90.00
#
_symmetry.space_group_name_H-M   'P 1'
#
loop_
_entity.id
_entity.type
_entity.pdbx_description
1 polymer ?
#
loop_
_entity_poly.entity_id
_entity_poly.type
_entity_poly.pdbx_seq_one_letter_code
_entity_poly.pdbx_strand_id
1 'polypeptide(L)' 'MRLFAPDLYRNFAIGFAIAAIGVGVAHAGQVGDEFAPPAHAAAPHEAPQPAPEFVIAPLPGEPD' A
#
# COMPACT_ATOMS: atom_id res chain seq x y z
N MET A 1 39.69 -23.52 7.74
CA MET A 1 38.57 -23.12 6.88
C MET A 1 38.23 -21.67 7.18
N ARG A 2 38.38 -20.76 6.21
CA ARG A 2 38.20 -19.31 6.44
C ARG A 2 36.74 -18.98 6.14
N LEU A 3 35.89 -19.10 7.17
CA LEU A 3 34.42 -18.94 7.10
C LEU A 3 33.98 -17.55 6.60
N PHE A 4 34.90 -16.57 6.56
CA PHE A 4 34.66 -15.21 6.09
C PHE A 4 35.69 -14.80 5.02
N ALA A 5 35.89 -15.67 4.03
CA ALA A 5 36.65 -15.28 2.85
C ALA A 5 35.92 -14.13 2.13
N PRO A 6 36.62 -13.07 1.68
CA PRO A 6 36.02 -11.96 0.95
C PRO A 6 35.17 -12.41 -0.25
N ASP A 7 35.56 -13.51 -0.90
CA ASP A 7 34.82 -14.10 -2.01
C ASP A 7 33.46 -14.69 -1.60
N LEU A 8 33.36 -15.26 -0.39
CA LEU A 8 32.08 -15.77 0.12
C LEU A 8 31.11 -14.62 0.36
N TYR A 9 31.58 -13.55 1.01
CA TYR A 9 30.76 -12.36 1.24
C TYR A 9 30.32 -11.74 -0.08
N ARG A 10 31.22 -11.61 -1.06
CA ARG A 10 30.89 -11.07 -2.38
C ARG A 10 29.82 -11.90 -3.09
N ASN A 11 30.01 -13.21 -3.17
CA ASN A 11 29.08 -14.09 -3.87
C ASN A 11 27.72 -14.16 -3.17
N PHE A 12 27.71 -14.23 -1.84
CA PHE A 12 26.49 -14.16 -1.04
C PHE A 12 25.76 -12.84 -1.24
N ALA A 13 26.45 -11.70 -1.12
CA ALA A 13 25.84 -10.37 -1.24
C ALA A 13 25.23 -10.16 -2.63
N ILE A 14 25.92 -10.60 -3.69
CA ILE A 14 25.39 -10.52 -5.06
C ILE A 14 24.13 -11.38 -5.20
N GLY A 15 24.18 -12.65 -4.77
CA GLY A 15 23.03 -13.55 -4.84
C GLY A 15 21.84 -13.04 -4.02
N PHE A 16 22.10 -12.56 -2.81
CA PHE A 16 21.11 -11.95 -1.93
C PHE A 16 20.49 -10.71 -2.56
N ALA A 17 21.29 -9.80 -3.14
CA ALA A 17 20.78 -8.59 -3.77
C ALA A 17 19.87 -8.91 -4.96
N ILE A 18 20.30 -9.84 -5.83
CA ILE A 18 19.50 -10.27 -6.99
C ILE A 18 18.17 -10.88 -6.51
N ALA A 19 18.21 -11.77 -5.51
CA ALA A 19 17.01 -12.40 -4.96
C ALA A 19 16.08 -11.38 -4.29
N ALA A 20 16.62 -10.47 -3.48
CA ALA A 20 15.85 -9.43 -2.79
C ALA A 20 15.14 -8.49 -3.78
N ILE A 21 15.84 -8.08 -4.85
CA ILE A 21 15.24 -7.30 -5.94
C ILE A 21 14.12 -8.10 -6.60
N GLY A 22 14.34 -9.39 -6.90
CA GLY A 22 13.33 -10.25 -7.51
C GLY A 22 12.06 -10.39 -6.65
N VAL A 23 12.22 -10.66 -5.36
CA VAL A 23 11.10 -10.77 -4.41
C VAL A 23 10.37 -9.43 -4.28
N GLY A 24 11.11 -8.34 -4.15
CA GLY A 24 10.55 -6.99 -4.05
C GLY A 24 9.72 -6.60 -5.28
N VAL A 25 10.21 -6.89 -6.49
CA VAL A 25 9.45 -6.66 -7.74
C VAL A 25 8.20 -7.54 -7.79
N ALA A 26 8.31 -8.81 -7.42
CA ALA A 26 7.17 -9.74 -7.43
C ALA A 26 6.04 -9.33 -6.46
N HIS A 27 6.38 -8.67 -5.35
CA HIS A 27 5.42 -8.26 -4.32
C HIS A 27 5.14 -6.74 -4.32
N ALA A 28 5.71 -5.97 -5.26
CA ALA A 28 5.63 -4.51 -5.25
C ALA A 28 4.19 -3.97 -5.23
N GLY A 29 3.23 -4.68 -5.86
CA GLY A 29 1.82 -4.31 -5.85
C GLY A 29 1.08 -4.59 -4.53
N GLN A 30 1.58 -5.48 -3.69
CA GLN A 30 0.93 -5.89 -2.43
C GLN A 30 1.36 -5.05 -1.23
N VAL A 31 2.55 -4.44 -1.30
CA VAL A 31 3.09 -3.57 -0.24
C VAL A 31 2.18 -2.37 0.00
N GLY A 32 1.56 -1.81 -1.04
CA GLY A 32 0.66 -0.65 -0.90
C GLY A 32 -0.58 -0.94 -0.04
N ASP A 33 -1.13 -2.14 -0.15
CA ASP A 33 -2.37 -2.53 0.55
C ASP A 33 -2.11 -2.88 2.03
N GLU A 34 -0.95 -3.46 2.35
CA GLU A 34 -0.60 -3.84 3.73
C GLU A 34 -0.20 -2.65 4.60
N PHE A 35 0.28 -1.56 3.99
CA PHE A 35 0.57 -0.29 4.66
C PHE A 35 -0.52 0.77 4.48
N ALA A 36 -1.64 0.44 3.83
CA ALA A 36 -2.76 1.36 3.68
C ALA A 36 -3.32 1.73 5.07
N PRO A 37 -3.67 3.01 5.31
CA PRO A 37 -4.35 3.39 6.54
C PRO A 37 -5.60 2.51 6.74
N PRO A 38 -5.99 2.15 7.98
CA PRO A 38 -7.17 1.30 8.23
C PRO A 38 -8.45 1.81 7.57
N ALA A 39 -8.53 3.13 7.33
CA ALA A 39 -9.63 3.78 6.61
C ALA A 39 -9.74 3.40 5.12
N HIS A 40 -8.66 2.92 4.48
CA HIS A 40 -8.64 2.46 3.08
C HIS A 40 -8.71 0.94 2.93
N ALA A 41 -8.40 0.19 3.99
CA ALA A 41 -8.54 -1.27 4.00
C ALA A 41 -9.98 -1.73 4.27
N ALA A 42 -10.85 -0.85 4.78
CA ALA A 42 -12.26 -1.14 4.95
C ALA A 42 -12.97 -1.15 3.58
N ALA A 43 -13.78 -2.17 3.32
CA ALA A 43 -14.69 -2.17 2.18
C ALA A 43 -15.55 -0.89 2.23
N PRO A 44 -15.77 -0.20 1.10
CA PRO A 44 -16.64 0.97 1.07
C PRO A 44 -18.01 0.57 1.62
N HIS A 45 -18.35 1.05 2.81
CA HIS A 45 -19.71 0.89 3.30
C HIS A 45 -20.59 1.81 2.46
N GLU A 46 -21.68 1.28 1.90
CA GLU A 46 -22.80 2.12 1.50
C GLU A 46 -23.26 2.88 2.74
N ALA A 47 -22.84 4.14 2.82
CA ALA A 47 -23.35 5.05 3.83
C ALA A 47 -24.86 5.19 3.55
N PRO A 48 -25.73 4.93 4.54
CA PRO A 48 -27.14 5.26 4.40
C PRO A 48 -27.25 6.71 3.93
N GLN A 49 -28.00 6.95 2.84
CA GLN A 49 -28.21 8.32 2.40
C GLN A 49 -28.86 9.10 3.54
N PRO A 50 -28.39 10.32 3.83
CA PRO A 50 -28.96 11.13 4.88
C PRO A 50 -30.46 11.31 4.62
N ALA A 51 -31.25 11.15 5.68
CA ALA A 51 -32.68 11.35 5.58
C ALA A 51 -32.97 12.80 5.14
N PRO A 52 -34.07 13.05 4.39
CA PRO A 52 -34.34 14.35 3.75
C PRO A 52 -34.30 15.55 4.70
N GLU A 53 -34.61 15.34 5.97
CA GLU A 53 -34.56 16.35 7.03
C GLU A 53 -33.14 16.83 7.40
N PHE A 54 -32.10 16.09 6.99
CA PHE A 54 -30.69 16.45 7.18
C PHE A 54 -30.03 16.98 5.90
N VAL A 55 -30.77 17.06 4.78
CA VAL A 55 -30.28 17.66 3.54
C VAL A 55 -30.40 19.18 3.66
N ILE A 56 -29.25 19.85 3.73
CA ILE A 56 -29.19 21.32 3.72
C ILE A 56 -29.51 21.76 2.28
N ALA A 57 -30.63 22.45 2.10
CA ALA A 57 -30.98 23.03 0.81
C ALA A 57 -29.90 24.04 0.37
N PRO A 58 -29.56 24.10 -0.93
CA PRO A 58 -28.68 25.14 -1.46
C PRO A 58 -29.16 26.53 -1.08
N LEU A 59 -28.24 27.45 -0.79
CA LEU A 59 -28.59 28.83 -0.57
C LEU A 59 -29.26 29.41 -1.82
N PRO A 60 -30.24 30.32 -1.68
CA PRO A 60 -30.87 30.96 -2.82
C PRO A 60 -29.80 31.70 -3.67
N GLY A 61 -29.48 31.18 -4.85
CA GLY A 61 -28.53 31.78 -5.79
C GLY A 61 -27.30 30.91 -6.15
N GLU A 62 -27.14 29.73 -5.57
CA GLU A 62 -26.11 28.77 -6.00
C GLU A 62 -26.60 28.00 -7.25
N PRO A 63 -25.88 28.03 -8.39
CA PRO A 63 -26.24 27.20 -9.54
C PRO A 63 -25.88 25.71 -9.30
N ASP A 64 -26.75 24.82 -9.79
CA ASP A 64 -26.58 23.35 -9.76
C ASP A 64 -25.32 22.86 -10.49
#